data_AF-A0A349UMS2-F1
#
_entry.id   AF-A0A349UMS2-F1
#
_cell.length_a   1.000
_cell.length_b   1.000
_cell.length_c   1.000
_cell.angle_alpha   90.00
_cell.angle_beta   90.00
_cell.angle_gamma   90.00
#
_symmetry.space_group_name_H-M   'P 1'
#
loop_
_entity.id
_entity.type
_entity.pdbx_description
1 polymer ?
#
loop_
_entity_poly.entity_id
_entity_poly.type
_entity_poly.pdbx_seq_one_letter_code
_entity_poly.pdbx_strand_id
1 'polypeptide(L)'
;MTPQQRTQARNLLNEFKGERYVFGLDCFGRLGAIVRPLGRRALVVASGAGKPWAAGLRREAEKSLTEAGVSLAGPILPGARPNSPREDVYRLAEAIRELRPDVVVAVGGGSVIDAAKGAVALSVLSDVHGDLEDYFGVGKVSAMLQETGRTLTPLVAAQLASGSGAH
;
A
#
# COMPACT_ATOMS: atom_id res chain seq x y z
N MET A 1 11.47 -12.73 -25.57
CA MET A 1 11.78 -13.38 -24.28
C MET A 1 11.59 -14.89 -24.45
N THR A 2 12.63 -15.68 -24.25
CA THR A 2 12.59 -17.14 -24.42
C THR A 2 11.88 -17.81 -23.24
N PRO A 3 11.40 -19.07 -23.38
CA PRO A 3 10.88 -19.84 -22.25
C PRO A 3 11.88 -19.92 -21.08
N GLN A 4 13.16 -20.09 -21.37
CA GLN A 4 14.23 -20.13 -20.36
C GLN A 4 14.37 -18.81 -19.60
N GLN A 5 14.34 -17.68 -20.32
CA GLN A 5 14.33 -16.35 -19.69
C GLN A 5 13.10 -16.14 -18.81
N ARG A 6 11.92 -16.69 -19.18
CA ARG A 6 10.70 -16.63 -18.35
C ARG A 6 10.83 -17.42 -17.06
N THR A 7 11.39 -18.62 -17.12
CA THR A 7 11.63 -19.43 -15.93
C THR A 7 12.64 -18.76 -15.00
N GLN A 8 13.74 -18.26 -15.55
CA GLN A 8 14.76 -17.56 -14.77
C GLN A 8 14.19 -16.29 -14.10
N ALA A 9 13.42 -15.48 -14.83
CA ALA A 9 12.78 -14.29 -14.26
C ALA A 9 11.81 -14.63 -13.12
N ARG A 10 11.03 -15.71 -13.25
CA ARG A 10 10.15 -16.18 -12.17
C ARG A 10 10.92 -16.60 -10.93
N ASN A 11 12.02 -17.34 -11.11
CA ASN A 11 12.84 -17.79 -9.99
C ASN A 11 13.44 -16.61 -9.22
N LEU A 12 13.98 -15.61 -9.93
CA LEU A 12 14.52 -14.40 -9.30
C LEU A 12 13.48 -13.65 -8.47
N LEU A 13 12.24 -13.54 -8.95
CA LEU A 13 11.16 -12.89 -8.19
C LEU A 13 10.76 -13.69 -6.95
N ASN A 14 10.72 -15.02 -7.06
CA ASN A 14 10.43 -15.91 -5.94
C ASN A 14 11.55 -15.87 -4.88
N GLU A 15 12.82 -15.83 -5.29
CA GLU A 15 13.96 -15.68 -4.38
C GLU A 15 13.95 -14.33 -3.65
N PHE A 16 13.53 -13.25 -4.32
CA PHE A 16 13.55 -11.91 -3.76
C PHE A 16 12.53 -11.70 -2.63
N LYS A 17 11.27 -12.11 -2.83
CA LYS A 17 10.16 -11.80 -1.90
C LYS A 17 9.19 -12.97 -1.65
N GLY A 18 9.40 -14.12 -2.30
CA GLY A 18 8.54 -15.28 -2.18
C GLY A 18 7.07 -14.96 -2.42
N GLU A 19 6.22 -15.49 -1.55
CA GLU A 19 4.76 -15.29 -1.64
C GLU A 19 4.29 -13.86 -1.35
N ARG A 20 5.19 -12.96 -0.87
CA ARG A 20 4.87 -11.55 -0.61
C ARG A 20 4.92 -10.69 -1.86
N TYR A 21 5.24 -11.26 -3.03
CA TYR A 21 5.27 -10.56 -4.29
C TYR A 21 4.50 -11.34 -5.35
N VAL A 22 3.36 -10.78 -5.76
CA VAL A 22 2.44 -11.44 -6.70
C VAL A 22 2.47 -10.71 -8.04
N PHE A 23 2.69 -11.47 -9.11
CA PHE A 23 2.83 -10.96 -10.47
C PHE A 23 2.20 -11.90 -11.49
N GLY A 24 1.92 -11.39 -12.68
CA GLY A 24 1.31 -12.15 -13.78
C GLY A 24 0.03 -11.51 -14.29
N LEU A 25 -0.54 -12.10 -15.34
CA LEU A 25 -1.86 -11.70 -15.83
C LEU A 25 -2.91 -11.99 -14.76
N ASP A 26 -3.89 -11.09 -14.65
CA ASP A 26 -5.04 -11.20 -13.75
C ASP A 26 -4.69 -11.33 -12.26
N CYS A 27 -3.45 -10.99 -11.87
CA CYS A 27 -3.02 -11.12 -10.48
C CYS A 27 -3.76 -10.20 -9.51
N PHE A 28 -4.36 -9.12 -10.01
CA PHE A 28 -5.10 -8.15 -9.19
C PHE A 28 -6.31 -8.79 -8.47
N GLY A 29 -6.96 -9.79 -9.07
CA GLY A 29 -8.05 -10.54 -8.42
C GLY A 29 -7.61 -11.30 -7.17
N ARG A 30 -6.30 -11.48 -6.95
CA ARG A 30 -5.73 -12.11 -5.74
C ARG A 30 -5.54 -11.14 -4.58
N LEU A 31 -5.88 -9.86 -4.73
CA LEU A 31 -5.69 -8.82 -3.72
C LEU A 31 -6.26 -9.22 -2.36
N GLY A 32 -7.50 -9.70 -2.32
CA GLY A 32 -8.15 -10.16 -1.09
C GLY A 32 -7.40 -11.28 -0.39
N ALA A 33 -6.89 -12.27 -1.13
CA ALA A 33 -6.12 -13.38 -0.57
C ALA A 33 -4.79 -12.94 0.03
N ILE A 34 -4.17 -11.88 -0.52
CA ILE A 34 -2.92 -11.29 -0.01
C ILE A 34 -3.19 -10.45 1.26
N VAL A 35 -4.32 -9.74 1.27
CA VAL A 35 -4.68 -8.82 2.36
C VAL A 35 -5.24 -9.56 3.58
N ARG A 36 -6.00 -10.64 3.38
CA ARG A 36 -6.69 -11.38 4.44
C ARG A 36 -5.78 -11.87 5.59
N PRO A 37 -4.56 -12.38 5.36
CA PRO A 37 -3.65 -12.76 6.44
C PRO A 37 -3.18 -11.57 7.30
N LEU A 38 -3.26 -10.35 6.78
CA LEU A 38 -2.82 -9.13 7.45
C LEU A 38 -3.94 -8.44 8.24
N GLY A 39 -5.20 -8.74 7.94
CA GLY A 39 -6.33 -8.09 8.59
C GLY A 39 -7.69 -8.41 7.96
N ARG A 40 -8.75 -7.92 8.61
CA ARG A 40 -10.15 -8.05 8.14
C ARG A 40 -10.79 -6.71 7.81
N ARG A 41 -10.11 -5.60 8.12
CA ARG A 41 -10.54 -4.22 7.84
C ARG A 41 -9.46 -3.49 7.05
N ALA A 42 -9.71 -3.26 5.77
CA ALA A 42 -8.76 -2.61 4.87
C ALA A 42 -9.12 -1.16 4.57
N LEU A 43 -8.16 -0.24 4.68
CA LEU A 43 -8.28 1.10 4.10
C LEU A 43 -7.66 1.08 2.70
N VAL A 44 -8.46 1.35 1.67
CA VAL A 44 -7.97 1.41 0.29
C VAL A 44 -7.73 2.86 -0.11
N VAL A 45 -6.50 3.16 -0.55
CA VAL A 45 -6.10 4.44 -1.15
C VAL A 45 -5.78 4.18 -2.62
N ALA A 46 -6.45 4.89 -3.53
CA ALA A 46 -6.37 4.56 -4.95
C ALA A 46 -6.18 5.78 -5.85
N SER A 47 -5.33 5.64 -6.88
CA SER A 47 -5.22 6.60 -7.98
C SER A 47 -6.54 6.74 -8.76
N GLY A 48 -6.66 7.80 -9.56
CA GLY A 48 -7.77 7.95 -10.52
C GLY A 48 -9.12 8.25 -9.88
N ALA A 49 -9.16 8.89 -8.70
CA ALA A 49 -10.42 9.34 -8.12
C ALA A 49 -11.18 10.24 -9.11
N GLY A 50 -12.47 9.96 -9.32
CA GLY A 50 -13.30 10.64 -10.31
C GLY A 50 -12.93 10.38 -11.77
N LYS A 51 -12.02 9.45 -12.07
CA LYS A 51 -11.63 9.09 -13.44
C LYS A 51 -12.34 7.82 -13.90
N PRO A 52 -12.98 7.81 -15.08
CA PRO A 52 -13.71 6.64 -15.59
C PRO A 52 -12.87 5.36 -15.67
N TRP A 53 -11.60 5.48 -16.06
CA TRP A 53 -10.68 4.34 -16.19
C TRP A 53 -10.45 3.59 -14.86
N ALA A 54 -10.55 4.28 -13.72
CA ALA A 54 -10.30 3.69 -12.40
C ALA A 54 -11.54 3.01 -11.81
N ALA A 55 -12.73 3.23 -12.37
CA ALA A 55 -13.97 2.71 -11.80
C ALA A 55 -13.99 1.17 -11.80
N GLY A 56 -13.54 0.54 -12.88
CA GLY A 56 -13.43 -0.93 -12.95
C GLY A 56 -12.44 -1.49 -11.94
N LEU A 57 -11.28 -0.85 -11.80
CA LEU A 57 -10.24 -1.26 -10.86
C LEU A 57 -10.69 -1.15 -9.39
N ARG A 58 -11.40 -0.08 -9.04
CA ARG A 58 -11.96 0.10 -7.69
C ARG A 58 -12.98 -0.97 -7.35
N ARG A 59 -13.88 -1.28 -8.29
CA ARG A 59 -14.85 -2.38 -8.12
C ARG A 59 -14.16 -3.72 -7.97
N GLU A 60 -13.13 -3.99 -8.76
CA GLU A 60 -12.39 -5.25 -8.66
C GLU A 60 -11.64 -5.37 -7.32
N ALA A 61 -11.09 -4.26 -6.80
CA ALA A 61 -10.44 -4.24 -5.49
C ALA A 61 -11.44 -4.54 -4.37
N GLU A 62 -12.58 -3.84 -4.38
CA GLU A 62 -13.66 -4.05 -3.40
C GLU A 62 -14.22 -5.46 -3.47
N LYS A 63 -14.47 -5.98 -4.68
CA LYS A 63 -14.93 -7.35 -4.90
C LYS A 63 -13.93 -8.36 -4.35
N SER A 64 -12.66 -8.29 -4.75
CA SER A 64 -11.62 -9.22 -4.31
C SER A 64 -11.46 -9.23 -2.78
N LEU A 65 -11.47 -8.06 -2.14
CA LEU A 65 -11.43 -7.93 -0.68
C LEU A 65 -12.67 -8.58 -0.03
N THR A 66 -13.86 -8.27 -0.53
CA THR A 66 -15.13 -8.76 0.00
C THR A 66 -15.23 -10.29 -0.10
N GLU A 67 -14.85 -10.86 -1.24
CA GLU A 67 -14.83 -12.33 -1.45
C GLU A 67 -13.85 -13.04 -0.51
N ALA A 68 -12.75 -12.37 -0.11
CA ALA A 68 -11.82 -12.86 0.90
C ALA A 68 -12.28 -12.58 2.36
N GLY A 69 -13.49 -12.02 2.54
CA GLY A 69 -14.04 -11.65 3.84
C GLY A 69 -13.33 -10.48 4.51
N VAL A 70 -12.72 -9.59 3.73
CA VAL A 70 -12.09 -8.34 4.21
C VAL A 70 -13.05 -7.18 3.91
N SER A 71 -13.50 -6.52 4.97
CA SER A 71 -14.34 -5.33 4.90
C SER A 71 -13.50 -4.07 4.61
N LEU A 72 -14.12 -3.06 3.98
CA LEU A 72 -13.52 -1.74 3.87
C LEU A 72 -13.67 -0.97 5.19
N ALA A 73 -12.59 -0.35 5.67
CA ALA A 73 -12.59 0.47 6.87
C ALA A 73 -13.31 1.83 6.68
N GLY A 74 -13.58 2.22 5.43
CA GLY A 74 -14.24 3.45 5.01
C GLY A 74 -14.34 3.49 3.47
N PRO A 75 -14.75 4.63 2.89
CA PRO A 75 -14.76 4.77 1.43
C PRO A 75 -13.34 4.65 0.84
N ILE A 76 -13.23 4.20 -0.40
CA ILE A 76 -11.94 4.18 -1.11
C ILE A 76 -11.46 5.62 -1.32
N LEU A 77 -10.36 5.98 -0.67
CA LEU A 77 -9.84 7.33 -0.67
C LEU A 77 -9.06 7.66 -1.94
N PRO A 78 -9.02 8.94 -2.35
CA PRO A 78 -8.04 9.38 -3.34
C PRO A 78 -6.62 9.19 -2.80
N GLY A 79 -5.79 8.50 -3.57
CA GLY A 79 -4.35 8.44 -3.36
C GLY A 79 -3.69 9.81 -3.53
N ALA A 80 -2.37 9.85 -3.38
CA ALA A 80 -1.61 11.07 -3.55
C ALA A 80 -1.57 11.58 -5.00
N ARG A 81 -1.41 12.89 -5.13
CA ARG A 81 -1.06 13.60 -6.37
C ARG A 81 0.39 13.25 -6.79
N PRO A 82 0.80 13.59 -8.03
CA PRO A 82 2.16 13.37 -8.49
C PRO A 82 3.20 13.96 -7.52
N ASN A 83 4.29 13.21 -7.31
CA ASN A 83 5.40 13.55 -6.41
C ASN A 83 5.08 13.51 -4.90
N SER A 84 3.99 12.84 -4.49
CA SER A 84 3.71 12.54 -3.07
C SER A 84 3.78 13.78 -2.16
N PRO A 85 3.01 14.85 -2.44
CA PRO A 85 3.11 16.08 -1.66
C PRO A 85 2.78 15.80 -0.19
N ARG A 86 3.49 16.48 0.73
CA ARG A 86 3.34 16.26 2.18
C ARG A 86 1.90 16.36 2.65
N GLU A 87 1.10 17.26 2.06
CA GLU A 87 -0.30 17.46 2.42
C GLU A 87 -1.13 16.19 2.15
N ASP A 88 -0.80 15.43 1.11
CA ASP A 88 -1.45 14.14 0.85
C ASP A 88 -0.99 13.06 1.84
N VAL A 89 0.27 13.10 2.28
CA VAL A 89 0.78 12.20 3.34
C VAL A 89 0.04 12.46 4.66
N TYR A 90 -0.04 13.72 5.10
CA TYR A 90 -0.78 14.12 6.30
C TYR A 90 -2.26 13.72 6.21
N ARG A 91 -2.92 14.01 5.09
CA ARG A 91 -4.32 13.63 4.86
C ARG A 91 -4.54 12.12 4.98
N LEU A 92 -3.64 11.32 4.42
CA LEU A 92 -3.74 9.86 4.49
C LEU A 92 -3.44 9.35 5.90
N ALA A 93 -2.48 9.95 6.62
CA ALA A 93 -2.15 9.58 7.99
C ALA A 93 -3.32 9.82 8.95
N GLU A 94 -3.99 10.97 8.83
CA GLU A 94 -5.21 11.28 9.60
C GLU A 94 -6.32 10.26 9.31
N ALA A 95 -6.56 9.93 8.03
CA ALA A 95 -7.55 8.91 7.69
C ALA A 95 -7.20 7.52 8.26
N ILE A 96 -5.93 7.14 8.30
CA ILE A 96 -5.50 5.88 8.94
C ILE A 96 -5.79 5.92 10.45
N ARG A 97 -5.50 7.03 11.13
CA ARG A 97 -5.75 7.20 12.56
C ARG A 97 -7.24 7.19 12.91
N GLU A 98 -8.06 7.86 12.11
CA GLU A 98 -9.51 7.94 12.32
C GLU A 98 -10.20 6.59 12.08
N LEU A 99 -9.89 5.95 10.94
CA LEU A 99 -10.57 4.73 10.50
C LEU A 99 -10.03 3.45 11.16
N ARG A 100 -8.82 3.52 11.72
CA ARG A 100 -8.11 2.42 12.40
C ARG A 100 -8.19 1.10 11.62
N PRO A 101 -7.69 1.06 10.36
CA PRO A 101 -7.70 -0.17 9.57
C PRO A 101 -6.67 -1.16 10.13
N ASP A 102 -6.92 -2.46 9.91
CA ASP A 102 -5.93 -3.51 10.17
C ASP A 102 -4.80 -3.47 9.13
N VAL A 103 -5.10 -2.99 7.91
CA VAL A 103 -4.20 -3.01 6.76
C VAL A 103 -4.54 -1.86 5.80
N VAL A 104 -3.50 -1.20 5.29
CA VAL A 104 -3.63 -0.19 4.22
C VAL A 104 -3.35 -0.86 2.88
N VAL A 105 -4.16 -0.55 1.88
CA VAL A 105 -4.01 -1.06 0.50
C VAL A 105 -3.82 0.12 -0.45
N ALA A 106 -2.62 0.26 -1.01
CA ALA A 106 -2.28 1.31 -1.96
C ALA A 106 -2.40 0.80 -3.40
N VAL A 107 -3.35 1.34 -4.16
CA VAL A 107 -3.61 0.95 -5.56
C VAL A 107 -3.25 2.13 -6.48
N GLY A 108 -2.09 2.08 -7.13
CA GLY A 108 -1.62 3.22 -7.92
C GLY A 108 -0.22 3.08 -8.48
N GLY A 109 0.34 4.20 -8.95
CA GLY A 109 1.76 4.31 -9.27
C GLY A 109 2.61 4.67 -8.04
N GLY A 110 3.90 4.92 -8.26
CA GLY A 110 4.86 5.19 -7.19
C GLY A 110 4.45 6.27 -6.19
N SER A 111 3.89 7.40 -6.67
CA SER A 111 3.48 8.48 -5.77
C SER A 111 2.40 8.06 -4.76
N VAL A 112 1.47 7.18 -5.14
CA VAL A 112 0.45 6.70 -4.20
C VAL A 112 1.06 5.77 -3.16
N ILE A 113 1.96 4.89 -3.60
CA ILE A 113 2.60 3.90 -2.72
C ILE A 113 3.54 4.60 -1.73
N ASP A 114 4.37 5.53 -2.20
CA ASP A 114 5.32 6.22 -1.32
C ASP A 114 4.61 7.14 -0.33
N ALA A 115 3.54 7.83 -0.76
CA ALA A 115 2.71 8.58 0.17
C ALA A 115 2.04 7.67 1.22
N ALA A 116 1.57 6.48 0.82
CA ALA A 116 0.99 5.51 1.76
C ALA A 116 2.01 5.00 2.79
N LYS A 117 3.26 4.76 2.38
CA LYS A 117 4.36 4.39 3.32
C LYS A 117 4.59 5.49 4.36
N GLY A 118 4.73 6.74 3.90
CA GLY A 118 4.90 7.89 4.77
C GLY A 118 3.71 8.07 5.72
N ALA A 119 2.49 7.91 5.20
CA ALA A 119 1.27 8.06 5.97
C ALA A 119 1.13 6.98 7.06
N VAL A 120 1.51 5.73 6.76
CA VAL A 120 1.54 4.65 7.76
C VAL A 120 2.52 4.96 8.88
N ALA A 121 3.75 5.39 8.56
CA ALA A 121 4.74 5.78 9.58
C ALA A 121 4.21 6.93 10.45
N LEU A 122 3.70 7.99 9.82
CA LEU A 122 3.18 9.17 10.49
C LEU A 122 1.96 8.84 11.38
N SER A 123 1.07 7.98 10.90
CA SER A 123 -0.12 7.57 11.67
C SER A 123 0.22 6.87 12.99
N VAL A 124 1.39 6.21 13.04
CA VAL A 124 1.84 5.42 14.20
C VAL A 124 2.75 6.23 15.13
N LEU A 125 3.46 7.23 14.62
CA LEU A 125 4.51 7.93 15.36
C LEU A 125 4.19 9.41 15.65
N SER A 126 3.12 9.98 15.08
CA SER A 126 2.84 11.44 15.11
C SER A 126 2.66 12.08 16.48
N ASP A 127 2.36 11.32 17.53
CA ASP A 127 2.27 11.81 18.91
C ASP A 127 3.65 11.97 19.59
N VAL A 128 4.71 11.38 19.03
CA VAL A 128 6.10 11.47 19.54
C VAL A 128 7.02 12.15 18.52
N HIS A 129 6.83 11.86 17.24
CA HIS A 129 7.55 12.41 16.09
C HIS A 129 6.53 12.93 15.07
N GLY A 130 6.07 14.16 15.29
CA GLY A 130 4.92 14.75 14.61
C GLY A 130 5.20 15.31 13.21
N ASP A 131 6.46 15.57 12.88
CA ASP A 131 6.83 16.11 11.57
C ASP A 131 7.36 15.01 10.66
N LEU A 132 6.93 15.03 9.39
CA LEU A 132 7.49 14.18 8.36
C LEU A 132 9.01 14.36 8.22
N GLU A 133 9.53 15.56 8.52
CA GLU A 133 10.96 15.87 8.53
C GLU A 133 11.77 14.96 9.48
N ASP A 134 11.18 14.50 10.58
CA ASP A 134 11.82 13.60 11.54
C ASP A 134 12.23 12.26 10.90
N TYR A 135 11.52 11.84 9.84
CA TYR A 135 11.70 10.54 9.21
C TYR A 135 12.77 10.55 8.11
N PHE A 136 13.33 11.72 7.76
CA PHE A 136 14.35 11.82 6.72
C PHE A 136 15.67 11.22 7.18
N GLY A 137 16.10 10.18 6.45
CA GLY A 137 17.35 9.47 6.68
C GLY A 137 17.20 7.97 6.63
N VAL A 138 18.31 7.25 6.77
CA VAL A 138 18.33 5.78 6.78
C VAL A 138 18.09 5.28 8.20
N GLY A 139 17.15 4.35 8.37
CA GLY A 139 16.89 3.67 9.65
C GLY A 139 16.15 4.49 10.71
N LYS A 140 15.77 5.75 10.42
CA LYS A 140 15.08 6.65 11.37
C LYS A 140 13.78 6.08 11.90
N VAL A 141 12.86 5.72 11.01
CA VAL A 141 11.56 5.12 11.38
C VAL A 141 11.75 3.83 12.18
N SER A 142 12.70 2.97 11.79
CA SER A 142 12.99 1.73 12.52
C SER A 142 13.48 2.00 13.96
N ALA A 143 14.36 2.98 14.15
CA ALA A 143 14.83 3.37 15.48
C ALA A 143 13.69 3.91 16.36
N MET A 144 12.82 4.75 15.80
CA MET A 144 11.66 5.31 16.50
C MET A 144 10.65 4.22 16.91
N LEU A 145 10.41 3.22 16.04
CA LEU A 145 9.56 2.09 16.37
C LEU A 145 10.14 1.21 17.49
N GLN A 146 11.47 1.03 17.50
CA GLN A 146 12.16 0.32 18.58
C GLN A 146 12.08 1.07 19.91
N GLU A 147 12.31 2.38 19.89
CA GLU A 147 12.23 3.25 21.07
C GLU A 147 10.82 3.27 21.67
N THR A 148 9.80 3.39 20.81
CA THR A 148 8.39 3.50 21.23
C THR A 148 7.72 2.14 21.48
N GLY A 149 8.35 1.04 21.09
CA GLY A 149 7.75 -0.31 21.15
C GLY A 149 6.55 -0.52 20.22
N ARG A 150 6.43 0.28 19.16
CA ARG A 150 5.28 0.28 18.23
C ARG A 150 5.55 -0.52 16.97
N THR A 151 4.48 -0.90 16.28
CA THR A 151 4.54 -1.58 14.98
C THR A 151 3.74 -0.80 13.94
N LEU A 152 4.20 -0.85 12.69
CA LEU A 152 3.50 -0.21 11.59
C LEU A 152 2.24 -1.00 11.22
N THR A 153 1.17 -0.29 10.86
CA THR A 153 0.03 -0.88 10.16
C THR A 153 0.54 -1.55 8.87
N PRO A 154 0.24 -2.84 8.62
CA PRO A 154 0.59 -3.50 7.38
C PRO A 154 0.15 -2.70 6.13
N LEU A 155 1.00 -2.68 5.11
CA LEU A 155 0.73 -2.02 3.83
C LEU A 155 0.87 -3.03 2.69
N VAL A 156 -0.15 -3.13 1.84
CA VAL A 156 -0.13 -3.89 0.59
C VAL A 156 -0.15 -2.93 -0.59
N ALA A 157 0.79 -3.09 -1.53
CA ALA A 157 0.88 -2.27 -2.72
C ALA A 157 0.40 -3.04 -3.96
N ALA A 158 -0.53 -2.45 -4.71
CA ALA A 158 -0.94 -2.89 -6.04
C ALA A 158 -0.49 -1.84 -7.07
N GLN A 159 0.66 -2.12 -7.69
CA GLN A 159 1.31 -1.23 -8.65
C GLN A 159 0.58 -1.23 -10.01
N LEU A 160 0.26 -0.04 -10.52
CA LEU A 160 -0.38 0.16 -11.84
C LEU A 160 0.58 0.67 -12.92
N ALA A 161 1.81 1.05 -12.55
CA ALA A 161 2.79 1.59 -13.48
C ALA A 161 4.02 0.67 -13.61
N SER A 162 4.51 0.47 -14.84
CA SER A 162 5.75 -0.27 -15.09
C SER A 162 6.92 0.72 -15.17
N GLY A 163 7.52 1.10 -14.03
CA GLY A 163 8.68 1.99 -14.05
C GLY A 163 9.30 2.39 -12.71
N SER A 164 8.51 2.63 -11.65
CA SER A 164 9.06 3.16 -10.39
C SER A 164 9.60 2.09 -9.43
N GLY A 165 9.08 0.86 -9.49
CA GLY A 165 9.46 -0.20 -8.54
C GLY A 165 9.21 0.15 -7.08
N ALA A 166 8.20 0.98 -6.80
CA ALA A 166 7.93 1.49 -5.46
C ALA A 166 7.24 0.45 -4.54
N HIS A 167 6.72 -0.64 -5.10
CA HIS A 167 5.98 -1.70 -4.42
C HIS A 167 6.88 -2.77 -3.79
#